data_AF-A0A8T4ML73-F1
#
_entry.id   AF-A0A8T4ML73-F1
#
_cell.length_a   1.000
_cell.length_b   1.000
_cell.length_c   1.000
_cell.angle_alpha   90.00
_cell.angle_beta   90.00
_cell.angle_gamma   90.00
#
_symmetry.space_group_name_H-M   'P 1'
#
loop_
_entity.id
_entity.type
_entity.pdbx_description
1 polymer ?
#
loop_
_entity_poly.entity_id
_entity_poly.type
_entity_poly.pdbx_seq_one_letter_code
_entity_poly.pdbx_strand_id
1 'polypeptide(L)'
;MKNKTELKTNKNLKLIAKSSGVVFIGLFLSKVFTYLYRIIIARNFGSEVYGLFSLAFTISSIFVAIALLGFADGLVRYIALYRGKNENEKIKYVFRFVLSISLIAGFFLSLILFLGSDFISVNIFHNSELAIFLKIFSAAVFLMVVFGVFFSVLRAFEKIFWYSLITNISQNFLKILFLLLLIFIGLNSNAVSLSYVLSILGALIFSYIICKYQIPWIFKKSTLVKGKKNEIRGELMKYSLPIMFLGIFSFLFNNLDSLALGFFKNASEVGIYNTAIIIVSMVWFTQELFMQLFLPLVTKEFSRGNLVLVKEISKQVGKWIFAINLPISIIVILFPNAVINILFGSQFIAAGNALRILGIGQLIFSLGSLSTNLILITGRSKLVLINLIAIALVNFILEIILVPGYGLIGAALAATISMSLLSLILLIEVKYLLSMTPLRRKMGQMLLVSIIPALGLFYLRKIIILTPLNMGLLVLMFFLVYFILLFLTRCFDKNDLLIIKGIKKRIINLSHSQLSD
;
A
#
# COMPACT_ATOMS: atom_id res chain seq x y z
N MET A 1 -0.01 -32.09 30.65
CA MET A 1 -0.19 -31.67 29.23
C MET A 1 -0.64 -30.21 29.07
N LYS A 2 -1.55 -29.66 29.89
CA LYS A 2 -1.99 -28.23 29.85
C LYS A 2 -0.85 -27.19 29.81
N ASN A 3 0.18 -27.31 30.67
CA ASN A 3 1.28 -26.35 30.72
C ASN A 3 2.13 -26.27 29.43
N LYS A 4 2.34 -27.39 28.71
CA LYS A 4 3.12 -27.38 27.44
C LYS A 4 2.35 -26.69 26.31
N THR A 5 1.02 -26.80 26.30
CA THR A 5 0.16 -26.15 25.30
C THR A 5 0.07 -24.64 25.56
N GLU A 6 -0.04 -24.22 26.82
CA GLU A 6 -0.03 -22.79 27.20
C GLU A 6 1.34 -22.13 26.97
N LEU A 7 2.44 -22.81 27.28
CA LEU A 7 3.80 -22.34 26.99
C LEU A 7 4.05 -22.18 25.48
N LYS A 8 3.63 -23.15 24.65
CA LYS A 8 3.70 -23.03 23.17
C LYS A 8 2.84 -21.86 22.66
N THR A 9 1.66 -21.67 23.23
CA THR A 9 0.75 -20.59 22.85
C THR A 9 1.34 -19.22 23.19
N ASN A 10 1.92 -19.05 24.38
CA ASN A 10 2.58 -17.80 24.80
C ASN A 10 3.85 -17.49 23.98
N LYS A 11 4.64 -18.52 23.62
CA LYS A 11 5.83 -18.34 22.76
C LYS A 11 5.44 -17.90 21.35
N ASN A 12 4.39 -18.49 20.77
CA ASN A 12 3.85 -18.08 19.47
C ASN A 12 3.29 -16.65 19.51
N LEU A 13 2.60 -16.27 20.59
CA LEU A 13 2.06 -14.91 20.75
C LEU A 13 3.17 -13.85 20.91
N LYS A 14 4.25 -14.14 21.66
CA LYS A 14 5.43 -13.27 21.74
C LYS A 14 6.11 -13.07 20.39
N LEU A 15 6.23 -14.15 19.62
CA LEU A 15 6.85 -14.12 18.29
C LEU A 15 5.99 -13.28 17.33
N ILE A 16 4.67 -13.46 17.35
CA ILE A 16 3.72 -12.64 16.58
C ILE A 16 3.84 -11.15 16.96
N ALA A 17 3.86 -10.80 18.25
CA ALA A 17 3.92 -9.40 18.69
C ALA A 17 5.25 -8.72 18.32
N LYS A 18 6.40 -9.40 18.50
CA LYS A 18 7.72 -8.88 18.10
C LYS A 18 7.80 -8.72 16.58
N SER A 19 7.27 -9.67 15.83
CA SER A 19 7.17 -9.59 14.37
C SER A 19 6.23 -8.46 13.91
N SER A 20 5.11 -8.24 14.57
CA SER A 20 4.18 -7.13 14.28
C SER A 20 4.83 -5.76 14.50
N GLY A 21 5.60 -5.57 15.57
CA GLY A 21 6.32 -4.30 15.81
C GLY A 21 7.38 -4.00 14.75
N VAL A 22 8.16 -5.02 14.35
CA VAL A 22 9.17 -4.88 13.28
C VAL A 22 8.52 -4.59 11.93
N VAL A 23 7.39 -5.24 11.62
CA VAL A 23 6.64 -4.98 10.38
C VAL A 23 6.06 -3.56 10.40
N PHE A 24 5.50 -3.12 11.53
CA PHE A 24 4.98 -1.77 11.68
C PHE A 24 6.05 -0.70 11.44
N ILE A 25 7.20 -0.80 12.12
CA ILE A 25 8.31 0.16 11.96
C ILE A 25 8.84 0.11 10.53
N GLY A 26 8.99 -1.09 9.95
CA GLY A 26 9.39 -1.27 8.57
C GLY A 26 8.46 -0.54 7.61
N LEU A 27 7.15 -0.76 7.71
CA LEU A 27 6.15 -0.12 6.84
C LEU A 27 6.12 1.40 6.99
N PHE A 28 6.24 1.91 8.21
CA PHE A 28 6.35 3.34 8.45
C PHE A 28 7.57 3.94 7.73
N LEU A 29 8.76 3.36 7.94
CA LEU A 29 9.97 3.79 7.26
C LEU A 29 9.87 3.66 5.73
N SER A 30 9.23 2.60 5.25
CA SER A 30 8.97 2.36 3.82
C SER A 30 8.19 3.50 3.19
N LYS A 31 7.10 3.94 3.83
CA LYS A 31 6.30 5.07 3.34
C LYS A 31 7.07 6.38 3.38
N VAL A 32 7.80 6.65 4.48
CA VAL A 32 8.67 7.84 4.59
C VAL A 32 9.68 7.89 3.46
N PHE A 33 10.44 6.81 3.23
CA PHE A 33 11.42 6.76 2.14
C PHE A 33 10.75 6.86 0.76
N THR A 34 9.61 6.22 0.56
CA THR A 34 8.87 6.32 -0.72
C THR A 34 8.45 7.76 -1.01
N TYR A 35 7.99 8.49 0.00
CA TYR A 35 7.58 9.89 -0.17
C TYR A 35 8.78 10.81 -0.36
N LEU A 36 9.85 10.62 0.41
CA LEU A 36 11.09 11.38 0.23
C LEU A 36 11.66 11.19 -1.18
N TYR A 37 11.72 9.96 -1.67
CA TYR A 37 12.15 9.66 -3.04
C TYR A 37 11.33 10.44 -4.09
N ARG A 38 9.99 10.40 -3.99
CA ARG A 38 9.10 11.11 -4.91
C ARG A 38 9.21 12.64 -4.78
N ILE A 39 9.38 13.17 -3.57
CA ILE A 39 9.59 14.60 -3.32
C ILE A 39 10.91 15.08 -3.94
N ILE A 40 12.00 14.32 -3.78
CA ILE A 40 13.30 14.66 -4.37
C ILE A 40 13.18 14.68 -5.90
N ILE A 41 12.52 13.69 -6.52
CA ILE A 41 12.32 13.68 -7.98
C ILE A 41 11.55 14.93 -8.42
N ALA A 42 10.41 15.20 -7.81
CA ALA A 42 9.55 16.31 -8.17
C ALA A 42 10.26 17.67 -8.03
N ARG A 43 11.01 17.88 -6.94
CA ARG A 43 11.71 19.14 -6.67
C ARG A 43 12.90 19.37 -7.59
N ASN A 44 13.67 18.31 -7.89
CA ASN A 44 14.90 18.44 -8.65
C ASN A 44 14.68 18.38 -10.17
N PHE A 45 13.65 17.66 -10.63
CA PHE A 45 13.44 17.40 -12.06
C PHE A 45 12.10 17.92 -12.63
N GLY A 46 11.23 18.49 -11.80
CA GLY A 46 9.97 19.07 -12.26
C GLY A 46 8.84 18.06 -12.50
N SER A 47 7.69 18.57 -12.92
CA SER A 47 6.46 17.78 -13.10
C SER A 47 6.54 16.81 -14.26
N GLU A 48 7.15 17.20 -15.38
CA GLU A 48 7.22 16.38 -16.58
C GLU A 48 8.03 15.10 -16.36
N VAL A 49 9.28 15.22 -15.87
CA VAL A 49 10.11 14.05 -15.55
C VAL A 49 9.46 13.18 -14.49
N TYR A 50 8.82 13.78 -13.48
CA TYR A 50 8.11 13.02 -12.45
C TYR A 50 6.91 12.25 -13.03
N GLY A 51 6.23 12.84 -14.01
CA GLY A 51 5.15 12.22 -14.78
C GLY A 51 5.63 11.07 -15.66
N LEU A 52 6.69 11.27 -16.43
CA LEU A 52 7.32 10.22 -17.25
C LEU A 52 7.75 9.02 -16.40
N PHE A 53 8.38 9.30 -15.25
CA PHE A 53 8.71 8.26 -14.27
C PHE A 53 7.46 7.53 -13.76
N SER A 54 6.40 8.26 -13.42
CA SER A 54 5.16 7.67 -12.89
C SER A 54 4.43 6.81 -13.93
N LEU A 55 4.41 7.25 -15.19
CA LEU A 55 3.88 6.48 -16.32
C LEU A 55 4.70 5.22 -16.57
N ALA A 56 6.03 5.35 -16.69
CA ALA A 56 6.90 4.20 -16.94
C ALA A 56 6.85 3.18 -15.79
N PHE A 57 6.80 3.64 -14.54
CA PHE A 57 6.59 2.79 -13.37
C PHE A 57 5.23 2.07 -13.43
N THR A 58 4.16 2.76 -13.82
CA THR A 58 2.82 2.18 -13.90
C THR A 58 2.75 1.11 -15.01
N ILE A 59 3.23 1.45 -16.21
CA ILE A 59 3.25 0.55 -17.36
C ILE A 59 4.10 -0.69 -17.04
N SER A 60 5.34 -0.51 -16.57
CA SER A 60 6.21 -1.64 -16.21
C SER A 60 5.62 -2.52 -15.12
N SER A 61 4.88 -1.96 -14.16
CA SER A 61 4.20 -2.73 -13.11
C SER A 61 3.09 -3.63 -13.65
N ILE A 62 2.40 -3.24 -14.74
CA ILE A 62 1.45 -4.12 -15.44
C ILE A 62 2.18 -5.34 -16.01
N PHE A 63 3.32 -5.12 -16.67
CA PHE A 63 4.16 -6.22 -17.18
C PHE A 63 4.67 -7.12 -16.04
N VAL A 64 5.08 -6.57 -14.90
CA VAL A 64 5.48 -7.35 -13.71
C VAL A 64 4.30 -8.18 -13.18
N ALA A 65 3.11 -7.60 -13.08
CA ALA A 65 1.92 -8.29 -12.60
C ALA A 65 1.56 -9.50 -13.49
N ILE A 66 1.70 -9.34 -14.81
CA ILE A 66 1.54 -10.44 -15.78
C ILE A 66 2.66 -11.47 -15.63
N ALA A 67 3.93 -11.06 -15.58
CA ALA A 67 5.07 -11.98 -15.50
C ALA A 67 5.09 -12.82 -14.22
N LEU A 68 4.63 -12.28 -13.09
CA LEU A 68 4.57 -13.03 -11.84
C LEU A 68 3.50 -14.13 -11.86
N LEU A 69 2.50 -14.07 -12.75
CA LEU A 69 1.44 -15.09 -12.92
C LEU A 69 0.77 -15.52 -11.59
N GLY A 70 0.74 -14.63 -10.58
CA GLY A 70 0.27 -14.94 -9.22
C GLY A 70 1.15 -15.91 -8.41
N PHE A 71 2.32 -16.28 -8.92
CA PHE A 71 3.20 -17.27 -8.29
C PHE A 71 3.85 -16.80 -6.99
N ALA A 72 3.93 -15.49 -6.73
CA ALA A 72 4.39 -14.98 -5.44
C ALA A 72 3.51 -15.51 -4.28
N ASP A 73 2.18 -15.41 -4.41
CA ASP A 73 1.24 -15.95 -3.42
C ASP A 73 1.15 -17.48 -3.48
N GLY A 74 1.30 -18.06 -4.67
CA GLY A 74 1.44 -19.51 -4.86
C GLY A 74 2.62 -20.09 -4.07
N LEU A 75 3.79 -19.47 -4.16
CA LEU A 75 4.99 -19.85 -3.40
C LEU A 75 4.71 -19.82 -1.90
N VAL A 76 4.14 -18.72 -1.40
CA VAL A 76 3.84 -18.56 0.04
C VAL A 76 2.92 -19.67 0.52
N ARG A 77 1.84 -19.96 -0.22
CA ARG A 77 0.87 -21.00 0.14
C ARG A 77 1.48 -22.41 0.10
N TYR A 78 2.04 -22.81 -1.03
CA TYR A 78 2.48 -24.19 -1.23
C TYR A 78 3.74 -24.53 -0.43
N ILE A 79 4.67 -23.59 -0.26
CA ILE A 79 5.81 -23.80 0.64
C ILE A 79 5.32 -23.98 2.08
N ALA A 80 4.41 -23.14 2.57
CA ALA A 80 3.88 -23.29 3.93
C ALA A 80 3.14 -24.63 4.12
N LEU A 81 2.33 -25.03 3.13
CA LEU A 81 1.61 -26.31 3.15
C LEU A 81 2.55 -27.51 3.20
N TYR A 82 3.56 -27.54 2.32
CA TYR A 82 4.53 -28.64 2.28
C TYR A 82 5.49 -28.62 3.46
N ARG A 83 5.79 -27.45 4.05
CA ARG A 83 6.52 -27.36 5.32
C ARG A 83 5.75 -28.01 6.46
N GLY A 84 4.45 -27.76 6.55
CA GLY A 84 3.59 -28.39 7.56
C GLY A 84 3.52 -29.92 7.44
N LYS A 85 3.75 -30.46 6.24
CA LYS A 85 3.79 -31.90 5.95
C LYS A 85 5.21 -32.49 5.91
N ASN A 86 6.25 -31.69 6.18
CA ASN A 86 7.66 -32.08 6.04
C ASN A 86 8.05 -32.60 4.63
N GLU A 87 7.37 -32.13 3.58
CA GLU A 87 7.57 -32.56 2.19
C GLU A 87 8.64 -31.70 1.47
N ASN A 88 9.89 -31.76 1.95
CA ASN A 88 11.00 -30.90 1.49
C ASN A 88 11.27 -30.99 -0.02
N GLU A 89 11.08 -32.16 -0.63
CA GLU A 89 11.29 -32.35 -2.06
C GLU A 89 10.27 -31.59 -2.93
N LYS A 90 9.04 -31.41 -2.43
CA LYS A 90 8.01 -30.60 -3.08
C LYS A 90 8.35 -29.12 -2.97
N ILE A 91 8.88 -28.67 -1.82
CA ILE A 91 9.35 -27.29 -1.62
C ILE A 91 10.46 -26.93 -2.62
N LYS A 92 11.48 -27.79 -2.75
CA LYS A 92 12.57 -27.62 -3.73
C LYS A 92 12.04 -27.53 -5.16
N TYR A 93 11.07 -28.39 -5.51
CA TYR A 93 10.47 -28.38 -6.85
C TYR A 93 9.68 -27.10 -7.12
N VAL A 94 8.79 -26.71 -6.20
CA VAL A 94 7.98 -25.48 -6.32
C VAL A 94 8.87 -24.24 -6.46
N PHE A 95 9.88 -24.10 -5.62
CA PHE A 95 10.83 -22.99 -5.70
C PHE A 95 11.53 -22.94 -7.07
N ARG A 96 12.11 -24.06 -7.52
CA ARG A 96 12.81 -24.12 -8.81
C ARG A 96 11.88 -23.89 -9.99
N PHE A 97 10.69 -24.48 -9.98
CA PHE A 97 9.71 -24.30 -11.04
C PHE A 97 9.29 -22.82 -11.16
N VAL A 98 8.95 -22.19 -10.03
CA VAL A 98 8.57 -20.77 -10.02
C VAL A 98 9.74 -19.88 -10.39
N LEU A 99 10.97 -20.17 -9.93
CA LEU A 99 12.15 -19.41 -10.33
C LEU A 99 12.39 -19.50 -11.85
N SER A 100 12.30 -20.71 -12.42
CA SER A 100 12.48 -20.92 -13.86
C SER A 100 11.41 -20.22 -14.70
N ILE A 101 10.12 -20.37 -14.37
CA ILE A 101 9.05 -19.71 -15.12
C ILE A 101 9.13 -18.18 -14.95
N SER A 102 9.54 -17.68 -13.78
CA SER A 102 9.70 -16.25 -13.51
C SER A 102 10.88 -15.65 -14.28
N LEU A 103 12.01 -16.37 -14.40
CA LEU A 103 13.13 -15.95 -15.24
C LEU A 103 12.72 -15.87 -16.72
N ILE A 104 12.01 -16.88 -17.21
CA ILE A 104 11.54 -16.95 -18.60
C ILE A 104 10.52 -15.84 -18.87
N ALA A 105 9.43 -15.80 -18.09
CA ALA A 105 8.36 -14.81 -18.27
C ALA A 105 8.85 -13.38 -18.04
N GLY A 106 9.69 -13.15 -17.03
CA GLY A 106 10.30 -11.86 -16.75
C GLY A 106 11.19 -11.39 -17.90
N PHE A 107 12.01 -12.28 -18.49
CA PHE A 107 12.86 -11.94 -19.63
C PHE A 107 12.02 -11.65 -20.88
N PHE A 108 11.04 -12.50 -21.21
CA PHE A 108 10.17 -12.29 -22.37
C PHE A 108 9.34 -11.00 -22.26
N LEU A 109 8.72 -10.73 -21.09
CA LEU A 109 7.94 -9.50 -20.91
C LEU A 109 8.81 -8.24 -20.83
N SER A 110 10.01 -8.35 -20.27
CA SER A 110 11.02 -7.29 -20.34
C SER A 110 11.39 -6.97 -21.80
N LEU A 111 11.67 -8.00 -22.60
CA LEU A 111 11.99 -7.84 -24.02
C LEU A 111 10.82 -7.23 -24.81
N ILE A 112 9.59 -7.69 -24.57
CA ILE A 112 8.38 -7.13 -25.19
C ILE A 112 8.24 -5.64 -24.84
N LEU A 113 8.43 -5.26 -23.58
CA LEU A 113 8.36 -3.86 -23.18
C LEU A 113 9.50 -3.03 -23.80
N PHE A 114 10.70 -3.58 -23.91
CA PHE A 114 11.84 -2.90 -24.53
C PHE A 114 11.62 -2.66 -26.03
N LEU A 115 11.16 -3.66 -26.77
CA LEU A 115 10.89 -3.54 -28.21
C LEU A 115 9.62 -2.71 -28.48
N GLY A 116 8.62 -2.80 -27.61
CA GLY A 116 7.37 -2.05 -27.70
C GLY A 116 7.45 -0.62 -27.16
N SER A 117 8.58 -0.20 -26.56
CA SER A 117 8.65 1.09 -25.86
C SER A 117 8.39 2.28 -26.78
N ASP A 118 8.92 2.25 -28.00
CA ASP A 118 8.77 3.36 -28.95
C ASP A 118 7.31 3.45 -29.44
N PHE A 119 6.68 2.30 -29.71
CA PHE A 119 5.26 2.22 -30.07
C PHE A 119 4.34 2.73 -28.95
N ILE A 120 4.56 2.26 -27.70
CA ILE A 120 3.76 2.71 -26.55
C ILE A 120 3.94 4.22 -26.34
N SER A 121 5.18 4.69 -26.38
CA SER A 121 5.56 6.09 -26.19
C SER A 121 4.91 7.03 -27.21
N VAL A 122 5.00 6.70 -28.51
CA VAL A 122 4.56 7.58 -29.60
C VAL A 122 3.09 7.37 -29.96
N ASN A 123 2.62 6.13 -30.09
CA ASN A 123 1.29 5.83 -30.62
C ASN A 123 0.19 5.80 -29.55
N ILE A 124 0.54 5.55 -28.28
CA ILE A 124 -0.44 5.48 -27.18
C ILE A 124 -0.40 6.77 -26.36
N PHE A 125 0.80 7.18 -25.94
CA PHE A 125 0.97 8.32 -25.01
C PHE A 125 1.40 9.62 -25.71
N HIS A 126 1.64 9.60 -27.02
CA HIS A 126 2.00 10.78 -27.82
C HIS A 126 3.17 11.60 -27.24
N ASN A 127 4.12 10.94 -26.56
CA ASN A 127 5.26 11.59 -25.92
C ASN A 127 6.53 10.75 -26.11
N SER A 128 7.38 11.14 -27.07
CA SER A 128 8.61 10.41 -27.41
C SER A 128 9.61 10.27 -26.26
N GLU A 129 9.63 11.21 -25.29
CA GLU A 129 10.54 11.14 -24.14
C GLU A 129 10.22 9.97 -23.21
N LEU A 130 8.98 9.46 -23.23
CA LEU A 130 8.61 8.28 -22.44
C LEU A 130 9.38 7.02 -22.87
N ALA A 131 9.84 6.95 -24.13
CA ALA A 131 10.51 5.79 -24.68
C ALA A 131 11.77 5.42 -23.89
N ILE A 132 12.63 6.39 -23.54
CA ILE A 132 13.87 6.11 -22.81
C ILE A 132 13.56 5.61 -21.39
N PHE A 133 12.51 6.14 -20.75
CA PHE A 133 12.05 5.68 -19.44
C PHE A 133 11.57 4.24 -19.53
N LEU A 134 10.73 3.90 -20.52
CA LEU A 134 10.25 2.52 -20.74
C LEU A 134 11.39 1.55 -21.05
N LYS A 135 12.38 1.95 -21.86
CA LYS A 135 13.58 1.14 -22.15
C LYS A 135 14.40 0.85 -20.90
N ILE A 136 14.56 1.82 -19.99
CA ILE A 136 15.26 1.60 -18.72
C ILE A 136 14.41 0.73 -17.78
N PHE A 137 13.10 0.98 -17.71
CA PHE A 137 12.18 0.22 -16.86
C PHE A 137 11.93 -1.21 -17.34
N SER A 138 12.19 -1.53 -18.61
CA SER A 138 12.11 -2.92 -19.08
C SER A 138 13.08 -3.81 -18.30
N ALA A 139 14.28 -3.33 -17.97
CA ALA A 139 15.21 -4.05 -17.11
C ALA A 139 14.64 -4.25 -15.69
N ALA A 140 13.92 -3.25 -15.16
CA ALA A 140 13.24 -3.36 -13.87
C ALA A 140 12.20 -4.48 -13.87
N VAL A 141 11.48 -4.72 -14.97
CA VAL A 141 10.50 -5.81 -15.08
C VAL A 141 11.14 -7.17 -14.77
N PHE A 142 12.24 -7.49 -15.45
CA PHE A 142 12.97 -8.73 -15.22
C PHE A 142 13.45 -8.84 -13.76
N LEU A 143 14.10 -7.79 -13.26
CA LEU A 143 14.66 -7.78 -11.91
C LEU A 143 13.58 -7.92 -10.83
N MET A 144 12.44 -7.24 -10.99
CA MET A 144 11.32 -7.31 -10.04
C MET A 144 10.68 -8.69 -9.99
N VAL A 145 10.51 -9.34 -11.13
CA VAL A 145 9.90 -10.67 -11.21
C VAL A 145 10.77 -11.69 -10.46
N VAL A 146 12.08 -11.64 -10.66
CA VAL A 146 13.03 -12.52 -9.96
C VAL A 146 13.12 -12.16 -8.47
N PHE A 147 13.16 -10.86 -8.14
CA PHE A 147 13.11 -10.38 -6.75
C PHE A 147 11.85 -10.88 -6.02
N GLY A 148 10.72 -10.90 -6.74
CA GLY A 148 9.44 -11.48 -6.36
C GLY A 148 9.53 -12.86 -5.74
N VAL A 149 10.29 -13.74 -6.38
CA VAL A 149 10.49 -15.13 -5.95
C VAL A 149 11.21 -15.20 -4.62
N PHE A 150 12.32 -14.47 -4.47
CA PHE A 150 13.17 -14.56 -3.28
C PHE A 150 12.48 -13.99 -2.03
N PHE A 151 11.82 -12.84 -2.13
CA PHE A 151 11.10 -12.31 -0.96
C PHE A 151 9.91 -13.22 -0.59
N SER A 152 9.24 -13.83 -1.58
CA SER A 152 8.14 -14.77 -1.33
C SER A 152 8.61 -15.99 -0.56
N VAL A 153 9.81 -16.51 -0.87
CA VAL A 153 10.45 -17.58 -0.09
C VAL A 153 10.73 -17.14 1.34
N LEU A 154 11.33 -15.96 1.55
CA LEU A 154 11.59 -15.46 2.91
C LEU A 154 10.29 -15.33 3.73
N ARG A 155 9.22 -14.83 3.10
CA ARG A 155 7.89 -14.75 3.71
C ARG A 155 7.32 -16.14 4.03
N ALA A 156 7.42 -17.10 3.10
CA ALA A 156 6.93 -18.47 3.27
C ALA A 156 7.66 -19.25 4.39
N PHE A 157 8.92 -18.90 4.64
CA PHE A 157 9.74 -19.45 5.73
C PHE A 157 9.64 -18.65 7.03
N GLU A 158 8.72 -17.69 7.11
CA GLU A 158 8.48 -16.83 8.28
C GLU A 158 9.72 -16.05 8.72
N LYS A 159 10.64 -15.76 7.79
CA LYS A 159 11.81 -14.89 8.01
C LYS A 159 11.40 -13.42 7.94
N ILE A 160 10.41 -13.04 8.77
CA ILE A 160 9.68 -11.76 8.72
C ILE A 160 10.63 -10.57 8.89
N PHE A 161 11.64 -10.68 9.76
CA PHE A 161 12.65 -9.63 9.95
C PHE A 161 13.37 -9.32 8.63
N TRP A 162 13.94 -10.34 7.97
CA TRP A 162 14.66 -10.18 6.71
C TRP A 162 13.74 -9.72 5.58
N TYR A 163 12.55 -10.29 5.50
CA TYR A 163 11.52 -9.86 4.55
C TYR A 163 11.23 -8.36 4.68
N SER A 164 10.97 -7.89 5.91
CA SER A 164 10.70 -6.47 6.19
C SER A 164 11.93 -5.60 5.91
N LEU A 165 13.11 -6.02 6.35
CA LEU A 165 14.35 -5.27 6.12
C LEU A 165 14.61 -5.05 4.62
N ILE A 166 14.48 -6.10 3.81
CA ILE A 166 14.74 -6.04 2.37
C ILE A 166 13.69 -5.17 1.65
N THR A 167 12.41 -5.46 1.86
CA THR A 167 11.31 -4.85 1.08
C THR A 167 10.95 -3.44 1.56
N ASN A 168 10.96 -3.21 2.87
CA ASN A 168 10.49 -1.95 3.44
C ASN A 168 11.62 -0.93 3.62
N ILE A 169 12.82 -1.39 3.97
CA ILE A 169 13.94 -0.51 4.34
C ILE A 169 14.97 -0.47 3.22
N SER A 170 15.66 -1.58 2.93
CA SER A 170 16.80 -1.62 2.01
C SER A 170 16.42 -1.15 0.62
N GLN A 171 15.34 -1.66 0.02
CA GLN A 171 14.95 -1.24 -1.33
C GLN A 171 14.65 0.27 -1.40
N ASN A 172 13.89 0.82 -0.45
CA ASN A 172 13.51 2.24 -0.50
C ASN A 172 14.66 3.17 -0.11
N PHE A 173 15.53 2.75 0.80
CA PHE A 173 16.76 3.45 1.10
C PHE A 173 17.69 3.49 -0.11
N LEU A 174 17.89 2.36 -0.79
CA LEU A 174 18.74 2.27 -1.99
C LEU A 174 18.21 3.15 -3.13
N LYS A 175 16.89 3.32 -3.29
CA LYS A 175 16.32 4.27 -4.27
C LYS A 175 16.81 5.69 -4.03
N ILE A 176 16.71 6.18 -2.80
CA ILE A 176 17.16 7.52 -2.43
C ILE A 176 18.68 7.63 -2.58
N LEU A 177 19.41 6.64 -2.07
CA LEU A 177 20.87 6.64 -2.12
C LEU A 177 21.37 6.73 -3.58
N PHE A 178 20.90 5.85 -4.47
CA PHE A 178 21.30 5.88 -5.87
C PHE A 178 20.81 7.13 -6.59
N LEU A 179 19.62 7.64 -6.27
CA LEU A 179 19.13 8.89 -6.86
C LEU A 179 20.07 10.06 -6.53
N LEU A 180 20.42 10.22 -5.24
CA LEU A 180 21.33 11.27 -4.81
C LEU A 180 22.71 11.09 -5.45
N LEU A 181 23.28 9.88 -5.45
CA LEU A 181 24.57 9.61 -6.08
C LEU A 181 24.57 9.94 -7.58
N LEU A 182 23.52 9.58 -8.32
CA LEU A 182 23.43 9.88 -9.75
C LEU A 182 23.23 11.38 -10.03
N ILE A 183 22.51 12.09 -9.15
CA ILE A 183 22.43 13.56 -9.19
C ILE A 183 23.81 14.18 -8.95
N PHE A 184 24.58 13.69 -7.97
CA PHE A 184 25.93 14.18 -7.68
C PHE A 184 26.91 13.95 -8.84
N ILE A 185 26.75 12.87 -9.61
CA ILE A 185 27.56 12.58 -10.81
C ILE A 185 27.11 13.44 -12.02
N GLY A 186 26.01 14.20 -11.90
CA GLY A 186 25.53 15.10 -12.94
C GLY A 186 24.64 14.43 -13.98
N LEU A 187 24.04 13.27 -13.68
CA LEU A 187 23.03 12.70 -14.57
C LEU A 187 21.72 13.52 -14.49
N ASN A 188 21.15 13.79 -15.67
CA ASN A 188 19.88 14.50 -15.84
C ASN A 188 18.66 13.60 -15.53
N SER A 189 17.53 13.78 -16.22
CA SER A 189 16.25 13.09 -15.98
C SER A 189 16.35 11.55 -15.93
N ASN A 190 17.28 10.95 -16.68
CA ASN A 190 17.52 9.50 -16.69
C ASN A 190 18.00 8.95 -15.33
N ALA A 191 18.59 9.79 -14.46
CA ALA A 191 19.00 9.42 -13.11
C ALA A 191 17.83 8.82 -12.31
N VAL A 192 16.62 9.32 -12.53
CA VAL A 192 15.42 8.89 -11.84
C VAL A 192 15.12 7.42 -12.13
N SER A 193 14.99 7.05 -13.40
CA SER A 193 14.70 5.68 -13.82
C SER A 193 15.84 4.72 -13.48
N LEU A 194 17.09 5.16 -13.66
CA LEU A 194 18.26 4.34 -13.37
C LEU A 194 18.41 4.06 -11.87
N SER A 195 18.16 5.06 -11.01
CA SER A 195 18.17 4.88 -9.55
C SER A 195 17.17 3.80 -9.11
N TYR A 196 16.00 3.76 -9.75
CA TYR A 196 14.99 2.76 -9.49
C TYR A 196 15.48 1.35 -9.86
N VAL A 197 16.02 1.17 -11.07
CA VAL A 197 16.57 -0.11 -11.54
C VAL A 197 17.70 -0.61 -10.64
N LEU A 198 18.67 0.27 -10.32
CA LEU A 198 19.80 -0.07 -9.45
C LEU A 198 19.34 -0.45 -8.03
N SER A 199 18.31 0.22 -7.50
CA SER A 199 17.76 -0.12 -6.18
C SER A 199 17.17 -1.54 -6.14
N ILE A 200 16.49 -1.96 -7.20
CA ILE A 200 15.90 -3.30 -7.31
C ILE A 200 17.00 -4.32 -7.50
N LEU A 201 18.01 -4.02 -8.31
CA LEU A 201 19.18 -4.89 -8.47
C LEU A 201 19.87 -5.13 -7.12
N GLY A 202 20.11 -4.08 -6.34
CA GLY A 202 20.68 -4.19 -4.99
C GLY A 202 19.79 -5.00 -4.04
N ALA A 203 18.47 -4.74 -4.05
CA ALA A 203 17.52 -5.50 -3.24
C ALA A 203 17.43 -6.98 -3.66
N LEU A 204 17.52 -7.26 -4.96
CA LEU A 204 17.57 -8.61 -5.52
C LEU A 204 18.81 -9.36 -5.05
N ILE A 205 20.00 -8.76 -5.21
CA ILE A 205 21.26 -9.35 -4.75
C ILE A 205 21.18 -9.64 -3.24
N PHE A 206 20.72 -8.67 -2.45
CA PHE A 206 20.58 -8.84 -1.01
C PHE A 206 19.60 -9.97 -0.66
N SER A 207 18.43 -10.02 -1.32
CA SER A 207 17.44 -11.08 -1.11
C SER A 207 17.97 -12.47 -1.48
N TYR A 208 18.75 -12.58 -2.55
CA TYR A 208 19.38 -13.84 -2.97
C TYR A 208 20.41 -14.31 -1.94
N ILE A 209 21.29 -13.42 -1.48
CA ILE A 209 22.31 -13.73 -0.45
C ILE A 209 21.62 -14.23 0.82
N ILE A 210 20.59 -13.53 1.30
CA ILE A 210 19.87 -13.92 2.52
C ILE A 210 19.12 -15.25 2.32
N CYS A 211 18.49 -15.47 1.18
CA CYS A 211 17.87 -16.77 0.86
C CYS A 211 18.89 -17.90 0.86
N LYS A 212 20.06 -17.69 0.24
CA LYS A 212 21.13 -18.68 0.16
C LYS A 212 21.70 -19.00 1.53
N TYR A 213 21.85 -17.99 2.40
CA TYR A 213 22.36 -18.17 3.76
C TYR A 213 21.34 -18.80 4.71
N GLN A 214 20.10 -18.33 4.70
CA GLN A 214 19.06 -18.78 5.65
C GLN A 214 18.41 -20.11 5.23
N ILE A 215 18.37 -20.43 3.94
CA ILE A 215 17.64 -21.58 3.39
C ILE A 215 18.45 -22.26 2.26
N PRO A 216 19.72 -22.64 2.48
CA PRO A 216 20.61 -23.13 1.40
C PRO A 216 20.08 -24.39 0.71
N TRP A 217 19.38 -25.26 1.45
CA TRP A 217 18.90 -26.54 0.94
C TRP A 217 17.79 -26.40 -0.12
N ILE A 218 17.07 -25.27 -0.18
CA ILE A 218 16.01 -25.04 -1.18
C ILE A 218 16.56 -24.97 -2.60
N PHE A 219 17.83 -24.56 -2.72
CA PHE A 219 18.53 -24.49 -3.99
C PHE A 219 19.00 -25.85 -4.50
N LYS A 220 18.88 -26.94 -3.72
CA LYS A 220 19.21 -28.31 -4.19
C LYS A 220 18.17 -28.83 -5.19
N LYS A 221 18.56 -29.79 -6.05
CA LYS A 221 17.67 -30.37 -7.07
C LYS A 221 16.65 -31.27 -6.38
N SER A 222 15.38 -31.15 -6.81
CA SER A 222 14.32 -32.03 -6.31
C SER A 222 14.45 -33.42 -6.91
N THR A 223 14.35 -34.45 -6.09
CA THR A 223 14.40 -35.88 -6.47
C THR A 223 13.04 -36.44 -6.90
N LEU A 224 11.99 -35.60 -6.98
CA LEU A 224 10.65 -36.04 -7.37
C LEU A 224 10.60 -36.61 -8.81
N VAL A 225 9.82 -37.68 -8.96
CA VAL A 225 9.48 -38.29 -10.26
C VAL A 225 8.56 -37.35 -11.07
N LYS A 226 8.62 -37.45 -12.41
CA LYS A 226 7.90 -36.58 -13.36
C LYS A 226 6.38 -36.49 -13.09
N GLY A 227 5.72 -37.59 -12.73
CA GLY A 227 4.28 -37.60 -12.41
C GLY A 227 3.91 -36.64 -11.27
N LYS A 228 4.60 -36.74 -10.12
CA LYS A 228 4.39 -35.84 -8.97
C LYS A 228 4.73 -34.38 -9.29
N LYS A 229 5.73 -34.14 -10.14
CA LYS A 229 6.08 -32.79 -10.62
C LYS A 229 4.93 -32.17 -11.41
N ASN A 230 4.32 -32.93 -12.32
CA ASN A 230 3.19 -32.46 -13.13
C ASN A 230 1.95 -32.16 -12.29
N GLU A 231 1.66 -33.00 -11.29
CA GLU A 231 0.56 -32.77 -10.34
C GLU A 231 0.74 -31.44 -9.59
N ILE A 232 1.90 -31.24 -8.95
CA ILE A 232 2.22 -30.01 -8.21
C ILE A 232 2.15 -28.78 -9.12
N ARG A 233 2.65 -28.89 -10.36
CA ARG A 233 2.56 -27.82 -11.36
C ARG A 233 1.11 -27.46 -11.67
N GLY A 234 0.26 -28.46 -11.91
CA GLY A 234 -1.16 -28.26 -12.20
C GLY A 234 -1.90 -27.57 -11.05
N GLU A 235 -1.68 -28.04 -9.82
CA GLU A 235 -2.24 -27.43 -8.61
C GLU A 235 -1.80 -25.97 -8.46
N LEU A 236 -0.49 -25.70 -8.59
CA LEU A 236 0.07 -24.37 -8.46
C LEU A 236 -0.48 -23.40 -9.50
N MET A 237 -0.59 -23.83 -10.77
CA MET A 237 -1.15 -23.00 -11.84
C MET A 237 -2.64 -22.70 -11.61
N LYS A 238 -3.43 -23.72 -11.23
CA LYS A 238 -4.87 -23.55 -10.93
C LYS A 238 -5.13 -22.57 -9.78
N TYR A 239 -4.21 -22.50 -8.81
CA TYR A 239 -4.28 -21.52 -7.73
C TYR A 239 -3.78 -20.13 -8.12
N SER A 240 -2.67 -20.06 -8.86
CA SER A 240 -1.96 -18.80 -9.10
C SER A 240 -2.61 -17.95 -10.20
N LEU A 241 -3.18 -18.58 -11.24
CA LEU A 241 -3.75 -17.86 -12.38
C LEU A 241 -4.94 -16.95 -12.01
N PRO A 242 -5.92 -17.37 -11.19
CA PRO A 242 -6.97 -16.45 -10.72
C PRO A 242 -6.39 -15.27 -9.93
N ILE A 243 -5.38 -15.52 -9.08
CA ILE A 243 -4.73 -14.48 -8.27
C ILE A 243 -3.98 -13.47 -9.13
N MET A 244 -3.40 -13.90 -10.26
CA MET A 244 -2.82 -13.00 -11.24
C MET A 244 -3.84 -11.97 -11.72
N PHE A 245 -5.02 -12.42 -12.18
CA PHE A 245 -6.06 -11.51 -12.66
C PHE A 245 -6.54 -10.57 -11.54
N LEU A 246 -6.71 -11.09 -10.32
CA LEU A 246 -7.01 -10.25 -9.15
C LEU A 246 -5.98 -9.14 -8.96
N GLY A 247 -4.69 -9.49 -9.02
CA GLY A 247 -3.58 -8.55 -8.89
C GLY A 247 -3.58 -7.50 -9.99
N ILE A 248 -3.76 -7.91 -11.26
CA ILE A 248 -3.80 -7.01 -12.42
C ILE A 248 -4.95 -6.02 -12.31
N PHE A 249 -6.18 -6.49 -12.08
CA PHE A 249 -7.35 -5.60 -11.97
C PHE A 249 -7.23 -4.66 -10.77
N SER A 250 -6.73 -5.16 -9.63
CA SER A 250 -6.48 -4.31 -8.46
C SER A 250 -5.40 -3.26 -8.73
N PHE A 251 -4.33 -3.62 -9.45
CA PHE A 251 -3.27 -2.68 -9.81
C PHE A 251 -3.77 -1.61 -10.78
N LEU A 252 -4.49 -2.01 -11.82
CA LEU A 252 -5.11 -1.09 -12.79
C LEU A 252 -6.04 -0.13 -12.07
N PHE A 253 -6.92 -0.62 -11.19
CA PHE A 253 -7.83 0.23 -10.41
C PHE A 253 -7.11 1.33 -9.61
N ASN A 254 -5.95 1.03 -9.03
CA ASN A 254 -5.22 2.01 -8.21
C ASN A 254 -4.36 2.99 -9.03
N ASN A 255 -4.10 2.72 -10.31
CA ASN A 255 -3.21 3.53 -11.14
C ASN A 255 -3.86 4.00 -12.44
N LEU A 256 -5.17 3.81 -12.57
CA LEU A 256 -5.93 4.12 -13.78
C LEU A 256 -5.86 5.61 -14.10
N ASP A 257 -5.99 6.45 -13.07
CA ASP A 257 -5.94 7.91 -13.17
C ASP A 257 -4.65 8.38 -13.86
N SER A 258 -3.51 7.77 -13.53
CA SER A 258 -2.22 8.14 -14.13
C SER A 258 -2.14 7.72 -15.59
N LEU A 259 -2.71 6.55 -15.95
CA LEU A 259 -2.79 6.09 -17.33
C LEU A 259 -3.74 6.95 -18.16
N ALA A 260 -4.90 7.30 -17.60
CA ALA A 260 -5.91 8.14 -18.26
C ALA A 260 -5.37 9.55 -18.51
N LEU A 261 -4.73 10.17 -17.52
CA LEU A 261 -4.07 11.47 -17.69
C LEU A 261 -2.91 11.39 -18.70
N GLY A 262 -2.11 10.32 -18.69
CA GLY A 262 -1.06 10.14 -19.68
C GLY A 262 -1.61 10.01 -21.10
N PHE A 263 -2.72 9.30 -21.27
CA PHE A 263 -3.34 9.03 -22.56
C PHE A 263 -4.08 10.25 -23.13
N PHE A 264 -4.89 10.92 -22.31
CA PHE A 264 -5.75 12.03 -22.76
C PHE A 264 -5.10 13.42 -22.61
N LYS A 265 -4.06 13.55 -21.79
CA LYS A 265 -3.37 14.81 -21.50
C LYS A 265 -1.88 14.70 -21.80
N ASN A 266 -1.02 14.84 -20.81
CA ASN A 266 0.43 14.81 -20.98
C ASN A 266 1.13 14.36 -19.69
N ALA A 267 2.43 14.08 -19.81
CA ALA A 267 3.24 13.64 -18.68
C ALA A 267 3.29 14.67 -17.54
N SER A 268 3.32 15.97 -17.83
CA SER A 268 3.33 17.01 -16.80
C SER A 268 2.08 16.96 -15.90
N GLU A 269 0.89 16.78 -16.48
CA GLU A 269 -0.34 16.57 -15.70
C GLU A 269 -0.26 15.30 -14.85
N VAL A 270 0.27 14.19 -15.38
CA VAL A 270 0.47 12.97 -14.58
C VAL A 270 1.37 13.24 -13.37
N GLY A 271 2.46 13.99 -13.56
CA GLY A 271 3.36 14.37 -12.48
C GLY A 271 2.69 15.26 -11.45
N ILE A 272 1.94 16.27 -11.88
CA ILE A 272 1.17 17.15 -11.00
C ILE A 272 0.16 16.34 -10.18
N TYR A 273 -0.65 15.50 -10.83
CA TYR A 273 -1.64 14.64 -10.16
C TYR A 273 -1.00 13.72 -9.11
N ASN A 274 0.12 13.09 -9.46
CA ASN A 274 0.79 12.14 -8.56
C ASN A 274 1.29 12.79 -7.27
N THR A 275 1.55 14.11 -7.24
CA THR A 275 1.85 14.81 -5.98
C THR A 275 0.66 14.84 -5.03
N ALA A 276 -0.56 15.03 -5.56
CA ALA A 276 -1.79 14.98 -4.77
C ALA A 276 -2.03 13.57 -4.21
N ILE A 277 -1.82 12.54 -5.04
CA ILE A 277 -1.99 11.12 -4.64
C ILE A 277 -1.07 10.76 -3.46
N ILE A 278 0.20 11.21 -3.47
CA ILE A 278 1.13 10.97 -2.36
C ILE A 278 0.55 11.53 -1.05
N ILE A 279 0.08 12.78 -1.07
CA ILE A 279 -0.44 13.46 0.13
C ILE A 279 -1.68 12.73 0.65
N VAL A 280 -2.61 12.35 -0.23
CA VAL A 280 -3.85 11.67 0.15
C VAL A 280 -3.59 10.25 0.64
N SER A 281 -2.58 9.56 0.10
CA SER A 281 -2.22 8.21 0.53
C SER A 281 -1.76 8.14 1.99
N MET A 282 -1.38 9.25 2.62
CA MET A 282 -1.13 9.33 4.07
C MET A 282 -2.37 8.97 4.89
N VAL A 283 -3.57 9.33 4.41
CA VAL A 283 -4.85 9.03 5.07
C VAL A 283 -5.18 7.53 4.96
N TRP A 284 -4.80 6.89 3.84
CA TRP A 284 -4.92 5.44 3.68
C TRP A 284 -3.97 4.70 4.62
N PHE A 285 -2.75 5.19 4.77
CA PHE A 285 -1.72 4.55 5.59
C PHE A 285 -2.17 4.34 7.05
N THR A 286 -2.93 5.28 7.62
CA THR A 286 -3.52 5.13 8.95
C THR A 286 -4.35 3.84 9.05
N GLN A 287 -5.24 3.59 8.10
CA GLN A 287 -6.06 2.38 8.11
C GLN A 287 -5.21 1.11 8.06
N GLU A 288 -4.18 1.08 7.20
CA GLU A 288 -3.28 -0.07 7.05
C GLU A 288 -2.60 -0.41 8.39
N LEU A 289 -2.15 0.61 9.13
CA LEU A 289 -1.54 0.43 10.45
C LEU A 289 -2.49 -0.17 11.48
N PHE A 290 -3.73 0.34 11.56
CA PHE A 290 -4.73 -0.20 12.50
C PHE A 290 -5.10 -1.63 12.11
N MET A 291 -5.34 -1.92 10.83
CA MET A 291 -5.76 -3.26 10.41
C MET A 291 -4.73 -4.34 10.75
N GLN A 292 -3.43 -4.05 10.65
CA GLN A 292 -2.41 -5.02 11.04
C GLN A 292 -2.44 -5.40 12.52
N LEU A 293 -2.83 -4.47 13.39
CA LEU A 293 -2.92 -4.71 14.83
C LEU A 293 -4.25 -5.36 15.23
N PHE A 294 -5.36 -4.94 14.61
CA PHE A 294 -6.70 -5.29 15.06
C PHE A 294 -7.32 -6.47 14.31
N LEU A 295 -6.93 -6.74 13.06
CA LEU A 295 -7.51 -7.83 12.26
C LEU A 295 -7.40 -9.20 12.95
N PRO A 296 -6.25 -9.62 13.53
CA PRO A 296 -6.14 -10.92 14.18
C PRO A 296 -7.08 -11.06 15.38
N LEU A 297 -7.32 -9.96 16.11
CA LEU A 297 -8.23 -9.94 17.25
C LEU A 297 -9.68 -10.10 16.79
N VAL A 298 -10.08 -9.37 15.75
CA VAL A 298 -11.43 -9.45 15.16
C VAL A 298 -11.69 -10.87 14.63
N THR A 299 -10.75 -11.46 13.88
CA THR A 299 -10.88 -12.81 13.34
C THR A 299 -11.01 -13.86 14.44
N LYS A 300 -10.25 -13.73 15.53
CA LYS A 300 -10.31 -14.66 16.68
C LYS A 300 -11.65 -14.62 17.40
N GLU A 301 -12.21 -13.43 17.62
CA GLU A 301 -13.49 -13.30 18.31
C GLU A 301 -14.67 -13.66 17.39
N PHE A 302 -14.54 -13.40 16.09
CA PHE A 302 -15.49 -13.89 15.08
C PHE A 302 -15.55 -15.42 15.05
N SER A 303 -14.40 -16.12 15.05
CA SER A 303 -14.36 -17.58 15.06
C SER A 303 -14.92 -18.20 16.34
N ARG A 304 -15.07 -17.41 17.41
CA ARG A 304 -15.70 -17.79 18.68
C ARG A 304 -17.20 -17.48 18.72
N GLY A 305 -17.76 -16.92 17.65
CA GLY A 305 -19.15 -16.48 17.60
C GLY A 305 -19.45 -15.21 18.41
N ASN A 306 -18.43 -14.51 18.91
CA ASN A 306 -18.60 -13.32 19.75
C ASN A 306 -18.84 -12.05 18.91
N LEU A 307 -19.97 -12.01 18.20
CA LEU A 307 -20.32 -10.92 17.28
C LEU A 307 -20.50 -9.57 17.98
N VAL A 308 -20.88 -9.58 19.27
CA VAL A 308 -21.00 -8.36 20.09
C VAL A 308 -19.63 -7.70 20.25
N LEU A 309 -18.61 -8.48 20.63
CA LEU A 309 -17.26 -7.94 20.79
C LEU A 309 -16.64 -7.54 19.46
N VAL A 310 -16.87 -8.30 18.38
CA VAL A 310 -16.47 -7.93 17.02
C VAL A 310 -17.03 -6.56 16.65
N LYS A 311 -18.34 -6.35 16.85
CA LYS A 311 -19.01 -5.07 16.58
C LYS A 311 -18.41 -3.92 17.38
N GLU A 312 -18.16 -4.10 18.68
CA GLU A 312 -17.59 -3.05 19.52
C GLU A 312 -16.14 -2.73 19.17
N ILE A 313 -15.31 -3.73 18.88
CA ILE A 313 -13.93 -3.52 18.41
C ILE A 313 -13.95 -2.78 17.07
N SER A 314 -14.76 -3.21 16.11
CA SER A 314 -14.84 -2.58 14.78
C SER A 314 -15.28 -1.12 14.85
N LYS A 315 -16.29 -0.80 15.67
CA LYS A 315 -16.71 0.59 15.92
C LYS A 315 -15.62 1.43 16.57
N GLN A 316 -14.87 0.82 17.48
CA GLN A 316 -13.80 1.51 18.19
C GLN A 316 -12.62 1.84 17.26
N VAL A 317 -12.20 0.85 16.46
CA VAL A 317 -11.12 1.02 15.48
C VAL A 317 -11.54 2.01 14.38
N GLY A 318 -12.79 1.93 13.90
CA GLY A 318 -13.33 2.87 12.91
C GLY A 318 -13.33 4.31 13.42
N LYS A 319 -13.74 4.50 14.68
CA LYS A 319 -13.65 5.80 15.34
C LYS A 319 -12.21 6.32 15.41
N TRP A 320 -11.23 5.47 15.74
CA TRP A 320 -9.82 5.88 15.83
C TRP A 320 -9.21 6.26 14.49
N ILE A 321 -9.46 5.45 13.45
CA ILE A 321 -9.03 5.76 12.08
C ILE A 321 -9.63 7.10 11.65
N PHE A 322 -10.93 7.29 11.86
CA PHE A 322 -11.60 8.54 11.52
C PHE A 322 -11.07 9.73 12.31
N ALA A 323 -10.82 9.57 13.61
CA ALA A 323 -10.29 10.64 14.46
C ALA A 323 -8.91 11.13 14.00
N ILE A 324 -8.08 10.26 13.42
CA ILE A 324 -6.76 10.61 12.87
C ILE A 324 -6.88 11.16 11.44
N ASN A 325 -7.73 10.55 10.62
CA ASN A 325 -7.90 10.94 9.21
C ASN A 325 -8.58 12.29 9.05
N LEU A 326 -9.53 12.62 9.93
CA LEU A 326 -10.29 13.87 9.88
C LEU A 326 -9.39 15.13 9.90
N PRO A 327 -8.48 15.34 10.88
CA PRO A 327 -7.62 16.52 10.90
C PRO A 327 -6.67 16.57 9.69
N ILE A 328 -6.16 15.42 9.23
CA ILE A 328 -5.31 15.36 8.03
C ILE A 328 -6.11 15.83 6.80
N SER A 329 -7.32 15.30 6.60
CA SER A 329 -8.22 15.72 5.52
C SER A 329 -8.59 17.20 5.60
N ILE A 330 -8.86 17.74 6.79
CA ILE A 330 -9.17 19.17 6.96
C ILE A 330 -8.01 20.05 6.49
N ILE A 331 -6.77 19.73 6.88
CA ILE A 331 -5.58 20.47 6.44
C ILE A 331 -5.46 20.43 4.92
N VAL A 332 -5.61 19.24 4.33
CA VAL A 332 -5.50 19.03 2.88
C VAL A 332 -6.60 19.76 2.12
N ILE A 333 -7.82 19.80 2.65
CA ILE A 333 -8.98 20.46 2.02
C ILE A 333 -8.87 21.99 2.09
N LEU A 334 -8.46 22.53 3.25
CA LEU A 334 -8.39 23.97 3.49
C LEU A 334 -7.10 24.61 2.95
N PHE A 335 -5.98 23.87 2.95
CA PHE A 335 -4.65 24.38 2.58
C PHE A 335 -3.94 23.55 1.48
N PRO A 336 -4.63 23.09 0.42
CA PRO A 336 -4.02 22.16 -0.54
C PRO A 336 -2.78 22.76 -1.21
N ASN A 337 -2.86 24.00 -1.68
CA ASN A 337 -1.76 24.69 -2.36
C ASN A 337 -0.55 24.86 -1.45
N ALA A 338 -0.77 25.13 -0.17
CA ALA A 338 0.31 25.35 0.78
C ALA A 338 1.00 24.02 1.14
N VAL A 339 0.22 22.94 1.33
CA VAL A 339 0.77 21.58 1.52
C VAL A 339 1.62 21.18 0.31
N ILE A 340 1.09 21.36 -0.90
CA ILE A 340 1.82 21.02 -2.13
C ILE A 340 3.08 21.88 -2.28
N ASN A 341 2.98 23.19 -2.08
CA ASN A 341 4.13 24.08 -2.22
C ASN A 341 5.24 23.72 -1.23
N ILE A 342 4.90 23.43 0.03
CA ILE A 342 5.88 23.02 1.04
C ILE A 342 6.52 21.68 0.72
N LEU A 343 5.79 20.71 0.17
CA LEU A 343 6.35 19.39 -0.09
C LEU A 343 7.04 19.31 -1.45
N PHE A 344 6.42 19.81 -2.50
CA PHE A 344 6.82 19.61 -3.90
C PHE A 344 7.30 20.89 -4.59
N GLY A 345 6.92 22.07 -4.09
CA GLY A 345 7.28 23.37 -4.67
C GLY A 345 6.16 24.02 -5.48
N SER A 346 6.39 25.26 -5.90
CA SER A 346 5.36 26.14 -6.48
C SER A 346 4.81 25.64 -7.82
N GLN A 347 5.66 24.99 -8.62
CA GLN A 347 5.27 24.41 -9.92
C GLN A 347 4.14 23.36 -9.81
N PHE A 348 3.95 22.76 -8.64
CA PHE A 348 2.92 21.73 -8.43
C PHE A 348 1.60 22.26 -7.89
N ILE A 349 1.48 23.56 -7.60
CA ILE A 349 0.28 24.16 -6.98
C ILE A 349 -1.00 23.87 -7.78
N ALA A 350 -0.90 23.64 -9.09
CA ALA A 350 -2.04 23.26 -9.94
C ALA A 350 -2.75 21.97 -9.47
N ALA A 351 -2.06 21.07 -8.76
CA ALA A 351 -2.68 19.90 -8.12
C ALA A 351 -3.60 20.24 -6.95
N GLY A 352 -3.67 21.50 -6.50
CA GLY A 352 -4.38 21.88 -5.28
C GLY A 352 -5.87 21.55 -5.28
N ASN A 353 -6.56 21.78 -6.40
CA ASN A 353 -7.98 21.42 -6.51
C ASN A 353 -8.18 19.91 -6.56
N ALA A 354 -7.34 19.18 -7.31
CA ALA A 354 -7.37 17.71 -7.35
C ALA A 354 -7.13 17.12 -5.95
N LEU A 355 -6.15 17.65 -5.22
CA LEU A 355 -5.84 17.27 -3.84
C LEU A 355 -7.02 17.53 -2.89
N ARG A 356 -7.71 18.67 -3.02
CA ARG A 356 -8.90 18.97 -2.21
C ARG A 356 -10.00 17.94 -2.45
N ILE A 357 -10.28 17.63 -3.73
CA ILE A 357 -11.33 16.69 -4.12
C ILE A 357 -11.00 15.28 -3.61
N LEU A 358 -9.79 14.79 -3.88
CA LEU A 358 -9.32 13.50 -3.38
C LEU A 358 -9.32 13.42 -1.84
N GLY A 359 -8.98 14.51 -1.16
CA GLY A 359 -9.03 14.59 0.31
C GLY A 359 -10.43 14.37 0.88
N ILE A 360 -11.48 14.85 0.19
CA ILE A 360 -12.89 14.59 0.52
C ILE A 360 -13.22 13.12 0.27
N GLY A 361 -12.90 12.60 -0.92
CA GLY A 361 -13.16 11.21 -1.29
C GLY A 361 -12.53 10.22 -0.33
N GLN A 362 -11.29 10.46 0.07
CA GLN A 362 -10.56 9.60 1.01
C GLN A 362 -11.14 9.66 2.44
N LEU A 363 -11.65 10.82 2.87
CA LEU A 363 -12.36 10.93 4.15
C LEU A 363 -13.66 10.12 4.15
N ILE A 364 -14.44 10.19 3.06
CA ILE A 364 -15.66 9.38 2.88
C ILE A 364 -15.31 7.89 2.81
N PHE A 365 -14.26 7.53 2.09
CA PHE A 365 -13.79 6.15 1.99
C PHE A 365 -13.41 5.59 3.35
N SER A 366 -12.77 6.38 4.21
CA SER A 366 -12.36 5.95 5.56
C SER A 366 -13.52 5.50 6.47
N LEU A 367 -14.75 5.90 6.16
CA LEU A 367 -15.96 5.48 6.89
C LEU A 367 -16.31 4.01 6.63
N GLY A 368 -16.14 3.54 5.39
CA GLY A 368 -16.50 2.19 4.96
C GLY A 368 -15.32 1.26 4.76
N SER A 369 -14.09 1.76 4.80
CA SER A 369 -12.91 0.98 4.42
C SER A 369 -12.59 -0.20 5.34
N LEU A 370 -13.03 -0.16 6.61
CA LEU A 370 -12.96 -1.31 7.52
C LEU A 370 -13.85 -2.47 7.09
N SER A 371 -14.95 -2.17 6.40
CA SER A 371 -15.98 -3.14 6.03
C SER A 371 -15.45 -4.24 5.11
N THR A 372 -14.49 -3.92 4.23
CA THR A 372 -13.82 -4.91 3.38
C THR A 372 -13.26 -6.07 4.20
N ASN A 373 -12.55 -5.77 5.28
CA ASN A 373 -11.94 -6.80 6.13
C ASN A 373 -12.99 -7.61 6.90
N LEU A 374 -14.09 -6.97 7.33
CA LEU A 374 -15.18 -7.67 7.99
C LEU A 374 -15.88 -8.66 7.06
N ILE A 375 -16.13 -8.28 5.80
CA ILE A 375 -16.69 -9.18 4.79
C ILE A 375 -15.74 -10.35 4.52
N LEU A 376 -14.43 -10.09 4.41
CA LEU A 376 -13.44 -11.14 4.18
C LEU A 376 -13.43 -12.20 5.29
N ILE A 377 -13.58 -11.79 6.56
CA ILE A 377 -13.63 -12.73 7.69
C ILE A 377 -14.86 -13.66 7.62
N THR A 378 -15.95 -13.23 6.97
CA THR A 378 -17.12 -14.10 6.71
C THR A 378 -16.92 -15.12 5.59
N GLY A 379 -15.74 -15.14 4.95
CA GLY A 379 -15.42 -16.04 3.84
C GLY A 379 -15.97 -15.59 2.48
N ARG A 380 -16.55 -14.39 2.39
CA ARG A 380 -17.15 -13.85 1.15
C ARG A 380 -16.16 -13.07 0.28
N SER A 381 -14.99 -13.63 0.02
CA SER A 381 -13.95 -13.01 -0.82
C SER A 381 -14.42 -12.73 -2.25
N LYS A 382 -15.29 -13.58 -2.81
CA LYS A 382 -15.90 -13.36 -4.13
C LYS A 382 -16.76 -12.10 -4.19
N LEU A 383 -17.46 -11.76 -3.12
CA LEU A 383 -18.30 -10.55 -3.06
C LEU A 383 -17.43 -9.29 -3.11
N VAL A 384 -16.37 -9.25 -2.30
CA VAL A 384 -15.39 -8.17 -2.32
C VAL A 384 -14.77 -8.00 -3.70
N LEU A 385 -14.43 -9.11 -4.37
CA LEU A 385 -13.93 -9.07 -5.73
C LEU A 385 -14.92 -8.44 -6.71
N ILE A 386 -16.18 -8.88 -6.70
CA ILE A 386 -17.23 -8.35 -7.58
C ILE A 386 -17.37 -6.84 -7.37
N ASN A 387 -17.35 -6.37 -6.12
CA ASN A 387 -17.41 -4.94 -5.82
C ASN A 387 -16.21 -4.17 -6.37
N LEU A 388 -15.00 -4.71 -6.22
CA LEU A 388 -13.80 -4.07 -6.77
C LEU A 388 -13.84 -4.00 -8.30
N ILE A 389 -14.28 -5.06 -8.98
CA ILE A 389 -14.44 -5.06 -10.45
C ILE A 389 -15.51 -4.05 -10.87
N ALA A 390 -16.67 -4.05 -10.21
CA ALA A 390 -17.77 -3.14 -10.53
C ALA A 390 -17.36 -1.68 -10.35
N ILE A 391 -16.71 -1.34 -9.23
CA ILE A 391 -16.23 0.01 -8.97
C ILE A 391 -15.07 0.39 -9.90
N ALA A 392 -14.19 -0.55 -10.26
CA ALA A 392 -13.13 -0.29 -11.24
C ALA A 392 -13.69 0.02 -12.63
N LEU A 393 -14.75 -0.67 -13.05
CA LEU A 393 -15.45 -0.35 -14.30
C LEU A 393 -16.12 1.02 -14.23
N VAL A 394 -16.78 1.35 -13.12
CA VAL A 394 -17.36 2.70 -12.91
C VAL A 394 -16.26 3.77 -12.97
N ASN A 395 -15.14 3.56 -12.29
CA ASN A 395 -14.00 4.47 -12.31
C ASN A 395 -13.46 4.64 -13.74
N PHE A 396 -13.22 3.55 -14.47
CA PHE A 396 -12.77 3.60 -15.86
C PHE A 396 -13.71 4.39 -16.78
N ILE A 397 -15.02 4.18 -16.66
CA ILE A 397 -16.02 4.92 -17.42
C ILE A 397 -15.97 6.42 -17.07
N LEU A 398 -15.88 6.74 -15.77
CA LEU A 398 -15.77 8.13 -15.32
C LEU A 398 -14.47 8.79 -15.79
N GLU A 399 -13.34 8.08 -15.81
CA GLU A 399 -12.07 8.59 -16.33
C GLU A 399 -12.18 8.96 -17.81
N ILE A 400 -12.77 8.09 -18.64
CA ILE A 400 -12.98 8.35 -20.08
C ILE A 400 -13.88 9.56 -20.31
N ILE A 401 -14.91 9.76 -19.47
CA ILE A 401 -15.85 10.87 -19.62
C ILE A 401 -15.27 12.19 -19.08
N LEU A 402 -14.63 12.17 -17.91
CA LEU A 402 -14.26 13.37 -17.18
C LEU A 402 -12.85 13.88 -17.49
N VAL A 403 -11.86 13.01 -17.72
CA VAL A 403 -10.47 13.43 -17.93
C VAL A 403 -10.28 14.25 -19.21
N PRO A 404 -10.89 13.92 -20.37
CA PRO A 404 -10.70 14.72 -21.58
C PRO A 404 -11.13 16.19 -21.40
N GLY A 405 -12.23 16.44 -20.68
CA GLY A 405 -12.73 17.80 -20.43
C GLY A 405 -12.09 18.50 -19.23
N TYR A 406 -11.89 17.78 -18.11
CA TYR A 406 -11.51 18.36 -16.82
C TYR A 406 -10.08 18.04 -16.37
N GLY A 407 -9.31 17.24 -17.13
CA GLY A 407 -7.92 16.87 -16.82
C GLY A 407 -7.75 16.32 -15.40
N LEU A 408 -6.77 16.86 -14.67
CA LEU A 408 -6.50 16.57 -13.26
C LEU A 408 -7.75 16.55 -12.34
N ILE A 409 -8.67 17.50 -12.55
CA ILE A 409 -9.89 17.61 -11.75
C ILE A 409 -10.85 16.47 -12.09
N GLY A 410 -10.92 16.09 -13.37
CA GLY A 410 -11.71 14.96 -13.85
C GLY A 410 -11.29 13.64 -13.22
N ALA A 411 -9.98 13.36 -13.21
CA ALA A 411 -9.41 12.18 -12.55
C ALA A 411 -9.73 12.18 -11.04
N ALA A 412 -9.53 13.32 -10.36
CA ALA A 412 -9.83 13.44 -8.93
C ALA A 412 -11.32 13.19 -8.61
N LEU A 413 -12.23 13.66 -9.46
CA LEU A 413 -13.68 13.43 -9.33
C LEU A 413 -14.04 11.97 -9.58
N ALA A 414 -13.52 11.37 -10.64
CA ALA A 414 -13.73 9.96 -10.98
C ALA A 414 -13.30 9.05 -9.82
N ALA A 415 -12.11 9.27 -9.26
CA ALA A 415 -11.61 8.56 -8.09
C ALA A 415 -12.50 8.79 -6.85
N THR A 416 -12.87 10.04 -6.56
CA THR A 416 -13.69 10.40 -5.39
C THR A 416 -15.08 9.78 -5.42
N ILE A 417 -15.75 9.81 -6.57
CA ILE A 417 -17.07 9.19 -6.77
C ILE A 417 -16.96 7.67 -6.57
N SER A 418 -15.97 7.05 -7.21
CA SER A 418 -15.76 5.59 -7.16
C SER A 418 -15.46 5.10 -5.74
N MET A 419 -14.58 5.80 -5.02
CA MET A 419 -14.27 5.49 -3.62
C MET A 419 -15.47 5.69 -2.70
N SER A 420 -16.27 6.74 -2.92
CA SER A 420 -17.48 7.00 -2.14
C SER A 420 -18.55 5.93 -2.35
N LEU A 421 -18.76 5.51 -3.60
CA LEU A 421 -19.64 4.40 -3.96
C LEU A 421 -19.17 3.08 -3.33
N LEU A 422 -17.87 2.76 -3.41
CA LEU A 422 -17.32 1.57 -2.78
C LEU A 422 -17.53 1.57 -1.27
N SER A 423 -17.26 2.69 -0.60
CA SER A 423 -17.47 2.86 0.85
C SER A 423 -18.93 2.57 1.24
N LEU A 424 -19.87 3.11 0.46
CA LEU A 424 -21.30 2.94 0.69
C LEU A 424 -21.75 1.49 0.50
N ILE A 425 -21.35 0.84 -0.60
CA ILE A 425 -21.66 -0.57 -0.86
C ILE A 425 -21.14 -1.46 0.27
N LEU A 426 -19.87 -1.28 0.67
CA LEU A 426 -19.26 -2.09 1.72
C LEU A 426 -19.95 -1.90 3.09
N LEU A 427 -20.40 -0.68 3.40
CA LEU A 427 -21.18 -0.42 4.63
C LEU A 427 -22.53 -1.11 4.61
N ILE A 428 -23.23 -1.09 3.47
CA ILE A 428 -24.52 -1.76 3.29
C ILE A 428 -24.35 -3.28 3.44
N GLU A 429 -23.34 -3.85 2.78
CA GLU A 429 -23.06 -5.28 2.85
C GLU A 429 -22.72 -5.74 4.26
N VAL A 430 -21.86 -5.03 4.98
CA VAL A 430 -21.57 -5.38 6.38
C VAL A 430 -22.81 -5.28 7.26
N LYS A 431 -23.67 -4.28 7.04
CA LYS A 431 -24.94 -4.18 7.74
C LYS A 431 -25.84 -5.39 7.47
N TYR A 432 -25.94 -5.83 6.22
CA TYR A 432 -26.76 -6.96 5.83
C TYR A 432 -26.19 -8.30 6.33
N LEU A 433 -24.87 -8.51 6.19
CA LEU A 433 -24.21 -9.78 6.48
C LEU A 433 -23.97 -10.02 7.97
N LEU A 434 -23.71 -8.95 8.72
CA LEU A 434 -23.25 -9.03 10.11
C LEU A 434 -24.16 -8.26 11.08
N SER A 435 -25.24 -7.63 10.60
CA SER A 435 -26.14 -6.82 11.43
C SER A 435 -25.41 -5.76 12.28
N MET A 436 -24.30 -5.24 11.73
CA MET A 436 -23.44 -4.26 12.38
C MET A 436 -22.94 -3.22 11.39
N THR A 437 -22.46 -2.09 11.91
CA THR A 437 -21.77 -1.07 11.14
C THR A 437 -20.51 -0.66 11.92
N PRO A 438 -19.36 -0.45 11.24
CA PRO A 438 -18.17 0.08 11.90
C PRO A 438 -18.30 1.55 12.30
N LEU A 439 -19.43 2.20 11.97
CA LEU A 439 -19.73 3.57 12.33
C LEU A 439 -20.20 3.71 13.78
N ARG A 440 -19.74 4.78 14.43
CA ARG A 440 -20.13 5.17 15.79
C ARG A 440 -20.67 6.59 15.78
N ARG A 441 -21.74 6.86 16.53
CA ARG A 441 -22.37 8.20 16.64
C ARG A 441 -21.36 9.32 16.99
N LYS A 442 -20.33 8.98 17.76
CA LYS A 442 -19.23 9.88 18.14
C LYS A 442 -18.44 10.42 16.95
N MET A 443 -18.42 9.75 15.79
CA MET A 443 -17.76 10.26 14.57
C MET A 443 -18.44 11.53 14.05
N GLY A 444 -19.77 11.61 14.14
CA GLY A 444 -20.50 12.85 13.82
C GLY A 444 -20.18 13.98 14.81
N GLN A 445 -20.00 13.65 16.10
CA GLN A 445 -19.53 14.63 17.08
C GLN A 445 -18.10 15.11 16.78
N MET A 446 -17.20 14.22 16.37
CA MET A 446 -15.84 14.59 15.96
C MET A 446 -15.83 15.58 14.78
N LEU A 447 -16.72 15.38 13.79
CA LEU A 447 -16.92 16.34 12.70
C LEU A 447 -17.33 17.72 13.24
N LEU A 448 -18.37 17.78 14.07
CA LEU A 448 -18.84 19.04 14.65
C LEU A 448 -17.76 19.74 15.49
N VAL A 449 -17.04 18.99 16.32
CA VAL A 449 -15.96 19.51 17.16
C VAL A 449 -14.79 20.01 16.32
N SER A 450 -14.53 19.41 15.16
CA SER A 450 -13.47 19.85 14.26
C SER A 450 -13.75 21.17 13.54
N ILE A 451 -15.01 21.64 13.50
CA ILE A 451 -15.39 22.91 12.88
C ILE A 451 -14.70 24.08 13.58
N ILE A 452 -14.66 24.10 14.92
CA ILE A 452 -14.06 25.18 15.70
C ILE A 452 -12.56 25.39 15.36
N PRO A 453 -11.69 24.37 15.47
CA PRO A 453 -10.28 24.53 15.11
C PRO A 453 -10.08 24.72 13.60
N ALA A 454 -10.97 24.19 12.74
CA ALA A 454 -10.92 24.42 11.31
C ALA A 454 -11.24 25.89 10.94
N LEU A 455 -12.24 26.49 11.58
CA LEU A 455 -12.54 27.92 11.44
C LEU A 455 -11.39 28.77 11.98
N GLY A 456 -10.85 28.43 13.15
CA GLY A 456 -9.66 29.09 13.70
C GLY A 456 -8.48 29.08 12.74
N LEU A 457 -8.16 27.92 12.15
CA LEU A 457 -7.17 27.81 11.09
C LEU A 457 -7.49 28.68 9.88
N PHE A 458 -8.75 28.67 9.42
CA PHE A 458 -9.19 29.44 8.26
C PHE A 458 -9.06 30.96 8.48
N TYR A 459 -9.32 31.45 9.70
CA TYR A 459 -9.09 32.85 10.06
C TYR A 459 -7.60 33.18 10.17
N LEU A 460 -6.82 32.35 10.88
CA LEU A 460 -5.37 32.56 11.04
C LEU A 460 -4.63 32.59 9.69
N ARG A 461 -5.12 31.83 8.70
CA ARG A 461 -4.62 31.87 7.32
C ARG A 461 -4.63 33.28 6.70
N LYS A 462 -5.63 34.11 7.03
CA LYS A 462 -5.75 35.46 6.45
C LYS A 462 -4.76 36.45 7.05
N ILE A 463 -4.25 36.16 8.25
CA ILE A 463 -3.43 37.07 9.04
C ILE A 463 -1.95 36.70 8.91
N ILE A 464 -1.63 35.40 8.88
CA ILE A 464 -0.25 34.90 8.93
C ILE A 464 0.26 34.60 7.52
N ILE A 465 1.45 35.12 7.19
CA ILE A 465 2.17 34.74 5.97
C ILE A 465 2.56 33.27 6.07
N LEU A 466 2.12 32.47 5.10
CA LEU A 466 2.34 31.01 5.04
C LEU A 466 3.78 30.69 4.62
N THR A 467 4.74 30.90 5.53
CA THR A 467 6.07 30.29 5.42
C THR A 467 6.01 28.81 5.83
N PRO A 468 6.96 27.96 5.40
CA PRO A 468 6.98 26.55 5.80
C PRO A 468 6.97 26.35 7.32
N LEU A 469 7.70 27.20 8.06
CA LEU A 469 7.73 27.18 9.53
C LEU A 469 6.36 27.55 10.13
N ASN A 470 5.76 28.65 9.67
CA ASN A 470 4.45 29.10 10.16
C ASN A 470 3.35 28.07 9.87
N MET A 471 3.39 27.43 8.70
CA MET A 471 2.45 26.36 8.38
C MET A 471 2.67 25.12 9.25
N GLY A 472 3.92 24.73 9.52
CA GLY A 472 4.23 23.65 10.46
C GLY A 472 3.67 23.93 11.86
N LEU A 473 3.89 25.15 12.37
CA LEU A 473 3.35 25.59 13.66
C LEU A 473 1.82 25.60 13.67
N LEU A 474 1.17 26.11 12.62
CA LEU A 474 -0.29 26.11 12.49
C LEU A 474 -0.87 24.69 12.48
N VAL A 475 -0.23 23.77 11.76
CA VAL A 475 -0.63 22.35 11.73
C VAL A 475 -0.51 21.75 13.13
N LEU A 476 0.63 21.96 13.81
CA LEU A 476 0.83 21.48 15.19
C LEU A 476 -0.21 22.05 16.15
N MET A 477 -0.46 23.36 16.10
CA MET A 477 -1.50 24.03 16.90
C MET A 477 -2.87 23.43 16.62
N PHE A 478 -3.22 23.22 15.35
CA PHE A 478 -4.50 22.64 14.96
C PHE A 478 -4.67 21.23 15.51
N PHE A 479 -3.66 20.37 15.36
CA PHE A 479 -3.70 19.02 15.94
C PHE A 479 -3.85 19.06 17.46
N LEU A 480 -3.10 19.94 18.15
CA LEU A 480 -3.20 20.11 19.60
C LEU A 480 -4.60 20.54 20.03
N VAL A 481 -5.13 21.62 19.44
CA VAL A 481 -6.48 22.14 19.77
C VAL A 481 -7.55 21.11 19.44
N TYR A 482 -7.46 20.45 18.29
CA TYR A 482 -8.37 19.38 17.90
C TYR A 482 -8.40 18.24 18.92
N PHE A 483 -7.24 17.69 19.31
CA PHE A 483 -7.19 16.59 20.27
C PHE A 483 -7.62 17.02 21.68
N ILE A 484 -7.29 18.23 22.10
CA ILE A 484 -7.78 18.80 23.37
C ILE A 484 -9.31 18.88 23.35
N LEU A 485 -9.91 19.41 22.28
CA LEU A 485 -11.36 19.51 22.15
C LEU A 485 -12.03 18.12 22.08
N LEU A 486 -11.43 17.14 21.40
CA LEU A 486 -11.93 15.77 21.42
C LEU A 486 -11.93 15.16 22.84
N PHE A 487 -10.91 15.48 23.63
CA PHE A 487 -10.83 15.03 25.02
C PHE A 487 -11.87 15.73 25.90
N LEU A 488 -11.99 17.05 25.81
CA LEU A 488 -12.95 17.86 26.57
C LEU A 488 -14.41 17.48 26.26
N THR A 489 -14.73 17.25 24.99
CA THR A 489 -16.07 16.83 24.54
C THR A 489 -16.37 15.35 24.78
N ARG A 490 -15.45 14.62 25.42
CA ARG A 490 -15.58 13.18 25.69
C ARG A 490 -15.93 12.39 24.42
N CYS A 491 -15.26 12.71 23.31
CA CYS A 491 -15.35 11.92 22.08
C CYS A 491 -14.58 10.60 22.20
N PHE A 492 -13.56 10.58 23.07
CA PHE A 492 -12.96 9.36 23.59
C PHE A 492 -13.76 8.89 24.82
N ASP A 493 -14.38 7.72 24.72
CA ASP A 493 -15.23 7.11 25.72
C ASP A 493 -14.40 6.18 26.65
N LYS A 494 -15.01 5.66 27.72
CA LYS A 494 -14.34 4.71 28.65
C LYS A 494 -13.80 3.47 27.93
N ASN A 495 -14.43 3.04 26.84
CA ASN A 495 -13.98 1.91 26.02
C ASN A 495 -12.60 2.18 25.39
N ASP A 496 -12.30 3.42 25.03
CA ASP A 496 -10.99 3.81 24.52
C ASP A 496 -9.90 3.56 25.59
N LEU A 497 -10.15 4.03 26.82
CA LEU A 497 -9.23 3.85 27.94
C LEU A 497 -9.08 2.38 28.35
N LEU A 498 -10.16 1.60 28.31
CA LEU A 498 -10.13 0.17 28.62
C LEU A 498 -9.30 -0.61 27.59
N ILE A 499 -9.45 -0.29 26.30
CA ILE A 499 -8.70 -0.96 25.25
C ILE A 499 -7.24 -0.49 25.24
N ILE A 500 -6.96 0.80 25.45
CA ILE A 500 -5.58 1.31 25.60
C ILE A 500 -4.91 0.66 26.82
N LYS A 501 -5.58 0.56 27.97
CA LYS A 501 -5.07 -0.15 29.15
C LYS A 501 -4.88 -1.65 28.88
N GLY A 502 -5.78 -2.30 28.14
CA GLY A 502 -5.66 -3.69 27.73
C GLY A 502 -4.46 -3.94 26.79
N ILE A 503 -4.22 -3.03 25.85
CA ILE A 503 -3.05 -3.03 24.97
C ILE A 503 -1.78 -2.81 25.81
N LYS A 504 -1.77 -1.80 26.68
CA LYS A 504 -0.63 -1.51 27.57
C LYS A 504 -0.31 -2.70 28.47
N LYS A 505 -1.31 -3.36 29.05
CA LYS A 505 -1.15 -4.57 29.88
C LYS A 505 -0.62 -5.76 29.08
N ARG A 506 -1.06 -5.94 27.82
CA ARG A 506 -0.49 -6.96 26.93
C ARG A 506 0.96 -6.65 26.57
N ILE A 507 1.29 -5.41 26.21
CA ILE A 507 2.67 -5.00 25.88
C ILE A 507 3.59 -5.13 27.10
N ILE A 508 3.13 -4.74 28.29
CA ILE A 508 3.90 -4.82 29.54
C ILE A 508 4.04 -6.27 30.02
N ASN A 509 3.01 -7.12 29.92
CA ASN A 509 3.16 -8.54 30.24
C ASN A 509 4.11 -9.26 29.26
N LEU A 510 4.19 -8.77 28.01
CA LEU A 510 5.18 -9.24 27.04
C LEU A 510 6.60 -8.77 27.37
N SER A 511 6.79 -7.63 28.05
CA SER A 511 8.10 -7.12 28.49
C SER A 511 8.56 -7.63 29.84
N HIS A 512 7.68 -7.83 30.82
CA HIS A 512 8.06 -8.40 32.14
C HIS A 512 8.45 -9.86 32.06
N SER A 513 7.89 -10.62 31.11
CA SER A 513 8.37 -11.97 30.81
C SER A 513 9.66 -11.99 29.97
N GLN A 514 10.32 -10.84 29.74
CA GLN A 514 11.69 -10.76 29.19
C GLN A 514 12.76 -10.62 30.29
N LEU A 515 12.36 -10.43 31.55
CA LEU A 515 13.25 -10.22 32.70
C LEU A 515 13.26 -11.41 33.68
N SER A 516 12.51 -12.48 33.37
CA SER A 516 12.37 -13.68 34.21
C SER A 516 12.83 -14.96 33.51
N ASP A 517 13.46 -14.84 32.35
CA ASP A 517 14.28 -15.85 31.66
C ASP A 517 15.68 -15.25 31.52
#